data_AF-A0ABC8UQN0-F1
#
_entry.id   AF-A0ABC8UQN0-F1
#
_cell.length_a   1.000
_cell.length_b   1.000
_cell.length_c   1.000
_cell.angle_alpha   90.00
_cell.angle_beta   90.00
_cell.angle_gamma   90.00
#
_symmetry.space_group_name_H-M   'P 1'
#
loop_
_entity.id
_entity.type
_entity.pdbx_description
1 polymer ?
#
loop_
_entity_poly.entity_id
_entity_poly.type
_entity_poly.pdbx_seq_one_letter_code
_entity_poly.pdbx_strand_id
1 'polypeptide(L)'
;MNWLDPSQHVIVPTEYLNACPQDGDSDAAAIGKFMPQLLHLELRFSKLSAKGLALISERCLNLEYLDLSGCANVTSRDIANATSNLKNLINIKKPNFYIPRSVFHTDRYGHWRLYDERFQTDVFRI
;
A
#
# COMPACT_ATOMS: atom_id res chain seq x y z
N MET A 1 7.61 6.45 29.87
CA MET A 1 7.97 6.66 28.45
C MET A 1 8.83 5.48 28.03
N ASN A 2 8.24 4.50 27.34
CA ASN A 2 8.97 3.30 26.92
C ASN A 2 9.65 3.61 25.60
N TRP A 3 10.89 4.09 25.68
CA TRP A 3 11.78 4.18 24.55
C TRP A 3 12.15 2.75 24.16
N LEU A 4 11.49 2.22 23.14
CA LEU A 4 11.86 0.93 22.55
C LEU A 4 13.27 1.07 21.98
N ASP A 5 14.18 0.24 22.47
CA ASP A 5 15.56 0.15 22.00
C ASP A 5 15.58 -0.44 20.58
N PRO A 6 15.99 0.31 19.55
CA PRO A 6 16.00 -0.15 18.17
C PRO A 6 16.88 -1.40 17.95
N SER A 7 17.84 -1.66 18.83
CA SER A 7 18.74 -2.82 18.76
C SER A 7 18.06 -4.13 19.16
N GLN A 8 16.87 -4.08 19.77
CA GLN A 8 16.07 -5.25 20.10
C GLN A 8 15.17 -5.73 18.94
N HIS A 9 15.14 -4.99 17.84
CA HIS A 9 14.48 -5.47 16.63
C HIS A 9 15.44 -6.38 15.85
N VAL A 10 15.13 -7.68 15.86
CA VAL A 10 15.79 -8.66 14.98
C VAL A 10 15.66 -8.15 13.54
N ILE A 11 16.80 -7.83 12.92
CA ILE A 11 16.85 -7.48 11.51
C ILE A 11 16.31 -8.68 10.74
N VAL A 12 15.19 -8.49 10.05
CA VAL A 12 14.59 -9.53 9.20
C VAL A 12 15.62 -9.93 8.13
N PRO A 13 15.98 -11.22 8.00
CA PRO A 13 16.96 -11.66 7.01
C PRO A 13 16.61 -11.16 5.61
N THR A 14 17.61 -10.71 4.85
CA THR A 14 17.41 -10.16 3.51
C THR A 14 16.77 -11.19 2.57
N GLU A 15 17.07 -12.47 2.77
CA GLU A 15 16.46 -13.59 2.06
C GLU A 15 14.95 -13.66 2.31
N TYR A 16 14.50 -13.39 3.54
CA TYR A 16 13.08 -13.36 3.89
C TYR A 16 12.36 -12.15 3.25
N LEU A 17 13.01 -10.99 3.22
CA LEU A 17 12.50 -9.79 2.51
C LEU A 17 12.42 -10.00 0.99
N ASN A 18 13.35 -10.78 0.43
CA ASN A 18 13.40 -11.10 -0.99
C ASN A 18 12.45 -12.24 -1.39
N ALA A 19 12.13 -13.15 -0.47
CA ALA A 19 11.23 -14.29 -0.70
C ALA A 19 9.74 -13.92 -0.54
N CYS A 20 9.42 -12.79 0.09
CA CYS A 20 8.03 -12.29 0.15
C CYS A 20 7.51 -12.05 -1.28
N PRO A 21 6.31 -12.54 -1.67
CA PRO A 21 5.73 -12.30 -2.99
C PRO A 21 5.68 -10.79 -3.24
N GLN A 22 6.60 -10.28 -4.07
CA GLN A 22 6.78 -8.84 -4.22
C GLN A 22 5.76 -8.23 -5.18
N ASP A 23 4.79 -9.00 -5.69
CA ASP A 23 3.78 -8.51 -6.62
C ASP A 23 2.41 -8.49 -5.96
N GLY A 24 2.05 -7.33 -5.39
CA GLY A 24 0.74 -7.11 -4.80
C GLY A 24 -0.42 -7.28 -5.80
N ASP A 25 -0.15 -7.22 -7.11
CA ASP A 25 -1.19 -7.46 -8.13
C ASP A 25 -1.51 -8.94 -8.28
N SER A 26 -0.54 -9.83 -8.02
CA SER A 26 -0.77 -11.28 -8.01
C SER A 26 -1.69 -11.68 -6.85
N ASP A 27 -1.48 -11.11 -5.66
CA ASP A 27 -2.39 -11.27 -4.52
C ASP A 27 -3.78 -10.72 -4.86
N ALA A 28 -3.85 -9.52 -5.45
CA ALA A 28 -5.11 -8.90 -5.85
C ALA A 28 -5.89 -9.74 -6.87
N ALA A 29 -5.19 -10.35 -7.84
CA ALA A 29 -5.78 -11.25 -8.82
C ALA A 29 -6.35 -12.51 -8.15
N ALA A 30 -5.61 -13.11 -7.19
CA ALA A 30 -6.10 -14.26 -6.43
C ALA A 30 -7.33 -13.88 -5.58
N ILE A 31 -7.30 -12.72 -4.91
CA ILE A 31 -8.42 -12.18 -4.13
C ILE A 31 -9.65 -12.03 -5.02
N GLY A 32 -9.55 -11.29 -6.12
CA GLY A 32 -10.67 -11.07 -7.03
C GLY A 32 -11.19 -12.36 -7.68
N LYS A 33 -10.34 -13.37 -7.85
CA LYS A 33 -10.75 -14.66 -8.43
C LYS A 33 -11.48 -15.56 -7.43
N PHE A 34 -10.97 -15.68 -6.21
CA PHE A 34 -11.41 -16.72 -5.27
C PHE A 34 -12.24 -16.19 -4.10
N MET A 35 -12.32 -14.87 -3.89
CA MET A 35 -13.00 -14.25 -2.74
C MET A 35 -14.04 -13.18 -3.17
N PRO A 36 -15.01 -13.50 -4.04
CA PRO A 36 -16.00 -12.51 -4.52
C PRO A 36 -16.97 -12.00 -3.43
N GLN A 37 -17.10 -12.74 -2.32
CA GLN A 37 -17.98 -12.39 -1.19
C GLN A 37 -17.27 -11.64 -0.07
N LEU A 38 -16.07 -11.12 -0.34
CA LEU A 38 -15.28 -10.42 0.68
C LEU A 38 -15.95 -9.10 1.08
N LEU A 39 -16.11 -8.88 2.38
CA LEU A 39 -16.66 -7.65 2.96
C LEU A 39 -15.57 -6.72 3.51
N HIS A 40 -14.46 -7.28 4.01
CA HIS A 40 -13.39 -6.53 4.66
C HIS A 40 -12.04 -6.95 4.09
N LEU A 41 -11.26 -6.00 3.59
CA LEU A 41 -9.93 -6.24 3.04
C LEU A 41 -8.91 -5.26 3.60
N GLU A 42 -7.78 -5.79 4.06
CA GLU A 42 -6.61 -5.00 4.46
C GLU A 42 -5.41 -5.40 3.61
N LEU A 43 -5.01 -4.52 2.69
CA LEU A 43 -3.78 -4.64 1.91
C LEU A 43 -2.89 -3.46 2.30
N ARG A 44 -2.16 -3.62 3.40
CA ARG A 44 -1.26 -2.58 3.94
C ARG A 44 0.18 -2.82 3.48
N PHE A 45 0.91 -1.74 3.23
CA PHE A 45 2.31 -1.78 2.78
C PHE A 45 2.57 -2.70 1.58
N SER A 46 1.52 -2.94 0.77
CA SER A 46 1.61 -3.79 -0.40
C SER A 46 2.20 -3.01 -1.57
N LYS A 47 2.88 -3.74 -2.47
CA LYS A 47 3.33 -3.23 -3.78
C LYS A 47 2.17 -3.11 -4.79
N LEU A 48 0.93 -3.35 -4.36
CA LEU A 48 -0.32 -3.22 -5.12
C LEU A 48 -0.32 -1.98 -6.03
N SER A 49 -0.58 -2.18 -7.32
CA SER A 49 -0.72 -1.11 -8.29
C SER A 49 -2.19 -0.73 -8.52
N ALA A 50 -2.41 0.30 -9.33
CA ALA A 50 -3.75 0.65 -9.82
C ALA A 50 -4.45 -0.53 -10.52
N LYS A 51 -3.70 -1.38 -11.24
CA LYS A 51 -4.24 -2.56 -11.93
C LYS A 51 -4.73 -3.61 -10.94
N GLY A 52 -3.92 -3.96 -9.93
CA GLY A 52 -4.33 -4.90 -8.90
C GLY A 52 -5.57 -4.40 -8.14
N LEU A 53 -5.59 -3.11 -7.78
CA LEU A 53 -6.74 -2.53 -7.10
C LEU A 53 -8.02 -2.62 -7.97
N ALA A 54 -7.91 -2.41 -9.28
CA ALA A 54 -9.03 -2.59 -10.20
C ALA A 54 -9.57 -4.03 -10.17
N LEU A 55 -8.70 -5.04 -10.24
CA LEU A 55 -9.08 -6.46 -10.18
C LEU A 55 -9.89 -6.82 -8.93
N ILE A 56 -9.53 -6.24 -7.78
CA ILE A 56 -10.30 -6.41 -6.55
C ILE A 56 -11.66 -5.73 -6.69
N SER A 57 -11.69 -4.46 -7.08
CA SER A 57 -12.91 -3.68 -7.15
C SER A 57 -13.94 -4.16 -8.17
N GLU A 58 -13.50 -4.85 -9.22
CA GLU A 58 -14.37 -5.43 -10.26
C GLU A 58 -15.02 -6.74 -9.82
N ARG A 59 -14.49 -7.41 -8.81
CA ARG A 59 -14.89 -8.78 -8.44
C ARG A 59 -15.44 -8.90 -7.03
N CYS A 60 -14.92 -8.11 -6.09
CA CYS A 60 -15.36 -8.07 -4.69
C CYS A 60 -16.41 -6.96 -4.49
N LEU A 61 -17.56 -7.07 -5.16
CA LEU A 61 -18.58 -6.01 -5.20
C LEU A 61 -19.30 -5.77 -3.85
N ASN A 62 -19.18 -6.72 -2.93
CA ASN A 62 -19.75 -6.63 -1.58
C ASN A 62 -18.79 -5.99 -0.57
N LEU A 63 -17.63 -5.49 -1.01
CA LEU A 63 -16.65 -4.92 -0.10
C LEU A 63 -17.19 -3.68 0.62
N GLU A 64 -17.16 -3.71 1.96
CA GLU A 64 -17.62 -2.67 2.87
C GLU A 64 -16.45 -1.89 3.48
N TYR A 65 -15.30 -2.54 3.65
CA TYR A 65 -14.10 -1.95 4.23
C TYR A 65 -12.84 -2.27 3.42
N LEU A 66 -12.05 -1.24 3.13
CA LEU A 66 -10.77 -1.35 2.43
C LEU A 66 -9.66 -0.53 3.10
N ASP A 67 -8.59 -1.19 3.54
CA ASP A 67 -7.38 -0.52 4.06
C ASP A 67 -6.21 -0.63 3.09
N LEU A 68 -5.73 0.52 2.59
CA LEU A 68 -4.58 0.66 1.70
C LEU A 68 -3.42 1.43 2.36
N SER A 69 -3.37 1.48 3.68
CA SER A 69 -2.31 2.20 4.42
C SER A 69 -0.92 1.71 3.99
N GLY A 70 -0.04 2.64 3.57
CA GLY A 70 1.32 2.31 3.15
C GLY A 70 1.48 1.77 1.72
N CYS A 71 0.40 1.64 0.93
CA CYS A 71 0.48 1.22 -0.48
C CYS A 71 0.94 2.35 -1.40
N ALA A 72 2.26 2.51 -1.54
CA ALA A 72 2.90 3.67 -2.20
C ALA A 72 2.68 3.74 -3.71
N ASN A 73 2.20 2.65 -4.29
CA ASN A 73 2.01 2.52 -5.72
C ASN A 73 0.57 2.87 -6.17
N VAL A 74 -0.31 3.24 -5.25
CA VAL A 74 -1.72 3.56 -5.52
C VAL A 74 -1.97 5.05 -5.25
N THR A 75 -2.47 5.76 -6.26
CA THR A 75 -2.82 7.19 -6.12
C THR A 75 -4.26 7.40 -5.67
N SER A 76 -4.57 8.61 -5.19
CA SER A 76 -5.96 9.02 -4.89
C SER A 76 -6.91 8.89 -6.08
N ARG A 77 -6.40 9.05 -7.32
CA ARG A 77 -7.20 8.89 -8.54
C ARG A 77 -7.52 7.43 -8.80
N ASP A 78 -6.53 6.56 -8.66
CA ASP A 78 -6.72 5.11 -8.83
C ASP A 78 -7.76 4.58 -7.84
N ILE A 79 -7.68 5.05 -6.59
CA ILE A 79 -8.66 4.73 -5.55
C ILE A 79 -10.05 5.18 -5.96
N ALA A 80 -10.23 6.45 -6.33
CA ALA A 80 -11.53 6.97 -6.71
C ALA A 80 -12.15 6.18 -7.87
N ASN A 81 -11.34 5.86 -8.88
CA ASN A 81 -11.76 5.06 -10.03
C ASN A 81 -12.20 3.64 -9.60
N ALA A 82 -11.38 2.93 -8.83
CA ALA A 82 -11.69 1.58 -8.38
C ALA A 82 -12.94 1.56 -7.48
N THR A 83 -13.04 2.49 -6.53
CA THR A 83 -14.17 2.52 -5.57
C THR A 83 -15.49 2.95 -6.20
N SER A 84 -15.49 3.53 -7.40
CA SER A 84 -16.72 3.94 -8.09
C SER A 84 -17.69 2.78 -8.34
N ASN A 85 -17.17 1.54 -8.45
CA ASN A 85 -17.95 0.32 -8.63
C ASN A 85 -18.41 -0.32 -7.31
N LEU A 86 -17.81 0.05 -6.18
CA LEU A 86 -18.05 -0.56 -4.87
C LEU A 86 -19.16 0.16 -4.11
N LYS A 87 -20.40 -0.14 -4.48
CA LYS A 87 -21.61 0.54 -3.94
C LYS A 87 -21.84 0.32 -2.44
N ASN A 88 -21.28 -0.75 -1.89
CA ASN A 88 -21.41 -1.11 -0.48
C ASN A 88 -20.24 -0.62 0.38
N LEU A 89 -19.25 0.07 -0.22
CA LEU A 89 -18.06 0.50 0.51
C LEU A 89 -18.41 1.63 1.49
N ILE A 90 -18.19 1.37 2.78
CA ILE A 90 -18.47 2.28 3.88
C ILE A 90 -17.19 3.00 4.31
N ASN A 91 -16.09 2.26 4.41
CA ASN A 91 -14.84 2.75 4.97
C ASN A 91 -13.67 2.47 4.05
N ILE A 92 -12.88 3.50 3.76
CA ILE A 92 -11.61 3.37 3.06
C ILE A 92 -10.49 4.11 3.79
N LYS A 93 -9.38 3.42 4.06
CA LYS A 93 -8.13 4.04 4.51
C LYS A 93 -7.20 4.19 3.33
N LYS A 94 -6.90 5.44 3.00
CA LYS A 94 -5.99 5.79 1.92
C LYS A 94 -4.53 5.61 2.37
N PRO A 95 -3.60 5.45 1.43
CA PRO A 95 -2.18 5.44 1.74
C PRO A 95 -1.78 6.74 2.46
N ASN A 96 -1.21 6.62 3.66
CA ASN A 96 -0.67 7.76 4.42
C ASN A 96 0.86 7.71 4.36
N PHE A 97 1.47 8.62 3.59
CA PHE A 97 2.92 8.76 3.46
C PHE A 97 3.44 9.99 4.20
N TYR A 98 2.90 10.30 5.37
CA TYR A 98 3.54 11.30 6.21
C TYR A 98 4.92 10.81 6.63
N ILE A 99 5.95 11.26 5.91
CA ILE A 99 7.34 11.14 6.33
C ILE A 99 7.68 12.48 7.00
N PRO A 100 7.80 12.53 8.34
CA PRO A 100 8.24 13.74 9.02
C PRO A 100 9.59 14.21 8.45
N ARG A 101 9.76 15.52 8.20
CA ARG A 101 11.04 16.09 7.75
C ARG A 101 12.23 15.67 8.62
N SER A 102 12.00 15.40 9.91
CA SER A 102 13.02 14.97 10.87
C SER A 102 13.56 13.56 10.66
N VAL A 103 12.89 12.71 9.88
CA VAL A 103 13.35 11.34 9.57
C VAL A 103 13.92 11.18 8.16
N PHE A 104 13.96 12.26 7.36
CA PHE A 104 14.71 12.32 6.11
C PHE A 104 16.21 12.40 6.39
N HIS A 105 16.80 11.28 6.82
CA HIS A 105 18.24 11.08 6.72
C HIS A 105 18.51 10.33 5.41
N THR A 106 19.02 11.05 4.42
CA THR A 106 19.41 10.58 3.08
C THR A 106 20.32 9.35 3.10
N ASP A 107 20.97 9.10 4.25
CA ASP A 107 22.05 8.13 4.37
C ASP A 107 21.62 6.84 5.09
N ARG A 108 20.47 6.83 5.79
CA ARG A 108 20.06 5.71 6.67
C ARG A 108 18.97 4.80 6.10
N TYR A 109 18.27 5.26 5.07
CA TYR A 109 17.25 4.47 4.36
C TYR A 109 17.54 4.48 2.86
N GLY A 110 18.69 3.93 2.46
CA GLY A 110 19.02 3.71 1.05
C GLY A 110 17.97 2.86 0.31
N HIS A 111 17.15 2.10 1.04
CA HIS A 111 16.05 1.31 0.50
C HIS A 111 14.81 2.14 0.11
N TRP A 112 14.66 3.36 0.66
CA TRP A 112 13.61 4.29 0.23
C TRP A 112 13.93 4.95 -1.12
N ARG A 113 15.19 4.91 -1.60
CA ARG A 113 15.53 5.42 -2.95
C ARG A 113 14.69 4.80 -4.07
N LEU A 114 14.13 3.61 -3.86
CA LEU A 114 13.23 2.95 -4.80
C LEU A 114 11.82 3.58 -4.86
N TYR A 115 11.42 4.33 -3.82
CA TYR A 115 10.18 5.11 -3.80
C TYR A 115 10.41 6.57 -4.20
N ASP A 116 11.65 7.05 -4.15
CA ASP A 116 12.05 8.44 -4.40
C ASP A 116 11.74 8.92 -5.83
N GLU A 117 11.80 8.03 -6.83
CA GLU A 117 11.45 8.39 -8.23
C GLU A 117 9.95 8.67 -8.44
N ARG A 118 9.07 8.31 -7.49
CA ARG A 118 7.62 8.58 -7.59
C ARG A 118 7.17 9.82 -6.81
N PHE A 119 8.05 10.40 -6.00
CA PHE A 119 7.82 11.66 -5.29
C PHE A 119 8.64 12.80 -5.88
N GLN A 120 8.75 12.88 -7.21
CA GLN A 120 9.20 14.12 -7.85
C GLN A 120 8.24 15.25 -7.44
N THR A 121 8.68 16.04 -6.47
CA THR A 121 7.99 17.19 -5.87
C THR A 121 7.90 18.39 -6.81
N ASP A 122 8.19 18.22 -8.11
CA ASP A 122 8.03 19.28 -9.11
C ASP A 122 6.56 19.65 -9.35
N VAL A 123 5.60 18.92 -8.76
CA VAL A 123 4.17 19.30 -8.75
C VAL A 123 3.86 20.50 -7.82
N PHE A 124 4.84 20.98 -7.04
CA PHE A 124 4.68 22.18 -6.18
C PHE A 124 5.59 23.36 -6.56
N ARG A 125 6.15 23.40 -7.77
CA ARG A 125 6.83 24.61 -8.26
C ARG A 125 5.79 25.52 -8.93
N ILE A 126 5.64 26.71 -8.34
CA ILE A 126 4.84 27.86 -8.79
C ILE A 126 5.22 28.25 -10.22
#